data_AF-A0A967TEW8-F1
#
_entry.id   AF-A0A967TEW8-F1
#
_cell.length_a   1.000
_cell.length_b   1.000
_cell.length_c   1.000
_cell.angle_alpha   90.00
_cell.angle_beta   90.00
_cell.angle_gamma   90.00
#
_symmetry.space_group_name_H-M   'P 1'
#
loop_
_entity.id
_entity.type
_entity.pdbx_description
1 polymer ?
#
loop_
_entity_poly.entity_id
_entity_poly.type
_entity_poly.pdbx_seq_one_letter_code
_entity_poly.pdbx_strand_id
1 'polypeptide(L)' 'LWIEEKLALGLATVRAISQHGGVELAEALREKGFGVTEFAGQGREGTVEVVFTAARRRHIP' A
#
# COMPACT_ATOMS: atom_id res chain seq x y z
N LEU A 1 16.50 -8.76 -20.51
CA LEU A 1 16.22 -7.58 -19.67
C LEU A 1 15.74 -6.45 -20.57
N TRP A 2 14.44 -6.20 -20.57
CA TRP A 2 13.80 -5.22 -21.45
C TRP A 2 13.90 -3.82 -20.84
N ILE A 3 13.93 -2.79 -21.69
CA ILE A 3 14.03 -1.37 -21.31
C ILE A 3 12.92 -0.95 -20.31
N GLU A 4 11.77 -1.62 -20.34
CA GLU A 4 10.61 -1.39 -19.47
C GLU A 4 10.91 -1.54 -17.97
N GLU A 5 11.67 -2.57 -17.57
CA GLU A 5 12.09 -2.75 -16.16
C GLU A 5 13.04 -1.64 -15.70
N LYS A 6 13.83 -1.07 -16.63
CA LYS A 6 14.71 0.07 -16.38
C LYS A 6 13.96 1.40 -16.37
N LEU A 7 12.79 1.48 -17.01
CA LEU A 7 11.90 2.64 -17.05
C LEU A 7 10.89 2.71 -15.91
N ALA A 8 10.81 1.69 -15.04
CA ALA A 8 10.05 1.73 -13.78
C ALA A 8 10.68 2.68 -12.73
N LEU A 9 11.09 3.87 -13.19
CA LEU A 9 11.62 4.99 -12.42
C LEU A 9 10.42 5.70 -11.78
N GLY A 10 10.41 5.76 -10.45
CA GLY A 10 9.42 6.54 -9.69
C GLY A 10 8.78 5.79 -8.53
N LEU A 11 7.96 6.55 -7.80
CA LEU A 11 7.09 6.06 -6.73
C LEU A 11 5.67 5.86 -7.27
N ALA A 12 4.96 4.90 -6.70
CA ALA A 12 3.56 4.64 -6.93
C ALA A 12 2.85 4.60 -5.58
N THR A 13 1.67 5.18 -5.52
CA THR A 13 0.82 5.11 -4.33
C THR A 13 0.06 3.80 -4.36
N VAL A 14 0.27 2.97 -3.33
CA VAL A 14 -0.53 1.78 -3.06
C VAL A 14 -1.55 2.14 -2.00
N ARG A 15 -2.82 1.82 -2.27
CA ARG A 15 -3.93 1.96 -1.34
C ARG A 15 -4.58 0.60 -1.16
N ALA A 16 -4.61 0.13 0.07
CA ALA A 16 -5.39 -1.04 0.46
C ALA A 16 -6.56 -0.59 1.33
N ILE A 17 -7.74 -1.16 1.08
CA ILE A 17 -8.94 -0.94 1.88
C ILE A 17 -9.34 -2.31 2.40
N SER A 18 -9.46 -2.45 3.71
CA SER A 18 -9.87 -3.71 4.33
C SER A 18 -10.95 -3.50 5.37
N GLN A 19 -11.92 -4.41 5.42
CA GLN A 19 -12.86 -4.46 6.54
C GLN A 19 -12.16 -4.98 7.81
N HIS A 20 -11.19 -5.89 7.65
CA HIS A 20 -10.47 -6.55 8.75
C HIS A 20 -8.98 -6.69 8.39
N GLY A 21 -8.07 -6.56 9.34
CA GLY A 21 -6.65 -6.80 9.09
C GLY A 21 -5.85 -5.62 8.52
N GLY A 22 -6.39 -4.39 8.58
CA GLY A 22 -5.69 -3.21 8.05
C GLY A 22 -4.46 -2.85 8.89
N VAL A 23 -4.58 -2.90 10.22
CA VAL A 23 -3.48 -2.72 11.17
C VAL A 23 -2.34 -3.71 10.90
N GLU A 24 -2.65 -5.01 10.77
CA GLU A 24 -1.66 -6.05 10.51
C GLU A 24 -0.98 -5.84 9.15
N LEU A 25 -1.73 -5.38 8.14
CA LEU A 25 -1.16 -5.02 6.84
C LEU A 25 -0.20 -3.83 6.97
N ALA A 26 -0.57 -2.81 7.73
CA ALA A 26 0.27 -1.63 7.91
C ALA A 26 1.54 -1.94 8.71
N GLU A 27 1.45 -2.73 9.78
CA GLU A 27 2.62 -3.20 10.52
C GLU A 27 3.56 -4.01 9.62
N ALA A 28 3.03 -4.95 8.83
CA ALA A 28 3.83 -5.72 7.88
C ALA A 28 4.50 -4.85 6.81
N LEU A 29 3.88 -3.74 6.40
CA LEU A 29 4.49 -2.76 5.49
C LEU A 29 5.57 -1.93 6.20
N ARG A 30 5.34 -1.49 7.45
CA ARG A 30 6.33 -0.77 8.27
C ARG A 30 7.58 -1.61 8.53
N GLU A 31 7.42 -2.88 8.89
CA GLU A 31 8.51 -3.82 9.11
C GLU A 31 9.40 -3.99 7.87
N LYS A 32 8.81 -3.85 6.67
CA LYS A 32 9.53 -3.88 5.39
C LYS A 32 10.15 -2.53 5.00
N GLY A 33 10.06 -1.52 5.87
CA GLY A 33 10.66 -0.20 5.68
C GLY A 33 9.82 0.76 4.82
N PHE A 34 8.55 0.46 4.59
CA PHE A 34 7.66 1.38 3.88
C PHE A 34 7.07 2.41 4.84
N GLY A 35 6.96 3.66 4.39
CA GLY A 35 6.16 4.67 5.08
C GLY A 35 4.67 4.34 4.92
N VAL A 36 3.93 4.33 6.01
CA VAL A 36 2.50 3.94 6.02
C VAL A 36 1.66 4.99 6.73
N THR A 37 0.60 5.44 6.07
CA THR A 37 -0.46 6.28 6.65
C THR A 37 -1.75 5.49 6.68
N GLU A 38 -2.43 5.50 7.82
CA GLU A 38 -3.68 4.76 8.02
C GLU A 38 -4.79 5.70 8.49
N PHE A 39 -6.02 5.38 8.12
CA PHE A 39 -7.20 6.02 8.66
C PHE A 39 -8.42 5.10 8.63
N ALA A 40 -9.29 5.26 9.63
CA ALA A 40 -10.59 4.62 9.65
C ALA A 40 -11.54 5.28 8.63
N GLY A 41 -12.40 4.47 8.02
CA GLY A 41 -13.40 4.89 7.05
C GLY A 41 -14.70 4.09 7.15
N GLN A 42 -15.68 4.44 6.33
CA GLN A 42 -16.95 3.73 6.19
C GLN A 42 -17.14 3.29 4.73
N GLY A 43 -17.31 1.98 4.54
CA GLY A 43 -17.69 1.37 3.27
C GLY A 43 -19.16 0.98 3.26
N ARG A 44 -19.61 0.38 2.14
CA ARG A 44 -20.99 -0.09 1.97
C ARG A 44 -21.44 -1.05 3.07
N GLU A 45 -20.51 -1.87 3.56
CA GLU A 45 -20.78 -2.95 4.51
C GLU A 45 -20.30 -2.62 5.94
N GLY A 46 -19.98 -1.35 6.21
CA GLY A 46 -19.57 -0.87 7.53
C GLY A 46 -18.13 -0.37 7.57
N THR A 47 -17.54 -0.37 8.76
CA THR A 47 -16.22 0.20 9.00
C THR A 47 -15.14 -0.50 8.19
N VAL A 48 -14.25 0.29 7.62
CA VAL A 48 -13.05 -0.17 6.93
C VAL A 48 -11.84 0.59 7.45
N GLU A 49 -10.67 0.00 7.28
CA GLU A 49 -9.39 0.65 7.45
C GLU A 49 -8.76 0.86 6.08
N VAL A 50 -8.20 2.06 5.88
CA VAL A 50 -7.54 2.40 4.63
C VAL A 50 -6.07 2.64 4.90
N VAL A 51 -5.23 1.89 4.20
CA VAL A 51 -3.77 1.90 4.34
C VAL A 51 -3.16 2.47 3.07
N PHE A 52 -2.31 3.50 3.23
CA PHE A 52 -1.57 4.14 2.14
C PHE A 52 -0.08 3.93 2.31
N THR A 53 0.59 3.64 1.21
CA THR A 53 2.05 3.67 1.14
C THR A 53 2.54 4.14 -0.23
N ALA A 54 3.67 4.84 -0.24
CA ALA A 54 4.40 5.11 -1.47
C ALA A 54 5.47 4.02 -1.65
N ALA A 55 5.32 3.21 -2.71
CA ALA A 55 6.26 2.15 -3.04
C ALA A 55 7.03 2.48 -4.33
N ARG A 56 8.28 2.01 -4.45
CA ARG A 56 8.96 2.06 -5.75
C ARG A 56 8.19 1.22 -6.75
N ARG A 57 8.00 1.73 -7.97
CA ARG A 57 7.17 1.06 -8.98
C ARG A 57 7.64 -0.37 -9.29
N ARG A 58 8.95 -0.63 -9.20
CA ARG A 58 9.56 -1.97 -9.32
C ARG A 58 9.15 -2.99 -8.24
N HIS A 59 8.57 -2.55 -7.12
CA HIS A 59 8.07 -3.45 -6.06
C HIS A 59 6.60 -3.84 -6.27
N ILE A 60 5.95 -3.28 -7.30
CA ILE A 60 4.56 -3.59 -7.66
C ILE A 60 4.61 -4.51 -8.89
N PRO A 61 3.98 -5.69 -8.84
CA PRO A 61 3.96 -6.65 -9.94
C PRO A 61 3.15 -6.15 -11.15
#